data_AF-A0A8J6CHI8-F1
#
_entry.id   AF-A0A8J6CHI8-F1
#
_cell.length_a   1.000
_cell.length_b   1.000
_cell.length_c   1.000
_cell.angle_alpha   90.00
_cell.angle_beta   90.00
_cell.angle_gamma   90.00
#
_symmetry.space_group_name_H-M   'P 1'
#
loop_
_entity.id
_entity.type
_entity.pdbx_description
1 polymer ?
#
loop_
_entity_poly.entity_id
_entity_poly.type
_entity_poly.pdbx_seq_one_letter_code
_entity_poly.pdbx_strand_id
1 'polypeptide(L)'
;MLVVIPARFGSTRLPGKALADIHGQPMIARVVQAALRSAQVEHVFVATDHAAIAAAAERAGASAVLTDPALPSGTDRVAAAVRQIGGDAPFVLNVQGDEPLLPPCAIARVVAALRADAGADMATLSSPLTRADVLDPNRVKVVVSPVMRALYFSRAPIGVPRAEVERATRAERDEERGPLEANAPVGGRAARRHLGIYGFRREALFRFVQMPPSPLELAEGLEQLRALEAGMHIAVAEIGSAHRGVDTMDDLVAMRAEFGAAPFAGGGVGNGPS
;
A
#
# COMPACT_ATOMS: atom_id res chain seq x y z
N MET A 1 17.05 -0.43 -7.48
CA MET A 1 16.02 -0.91 -6.53
C MET A 1 15.17 -1.94 -7.25
N LEU A 2 14.46 -2.81 -6.53
CA LEU A 2 13.51 -3.74 -7.13
C LEU A 2 12.09 -3.36 -6.71
N VAL A 3 11.16 -3.26 -7.65
CA VAL A 3 9.73 -3.10 -7.36
C VAL A 3 9.05 -4.43 -7.60
N VAL A 4 8.45 -4.99 -6.56
CA VAL A 4 7.79 -6.29 -6.59
C VAL A 4 6.35 -6.13 -6.11
N ILE A 5 5.42 -6.62 -6.91
CA ILE A 5 3.98 -6.64 -6.61
C ILE A 5 3.58 -8.08 -6.30
N PRO A 6 3.27 -8.44 -5.04
CA PRO A 6 2.73 -9.75 -4.73
C PRO A 6 1.26 -9.85 -5.15
N ALA A 7 0.91 -10.92 -5.85
CA ALA A 7 -0.46 -11.19 -6.27
C ALA A 7 -0.75 -12.69 -6.21
N ARG A 8 -1.67 -13.10 -5.34
CA ARG A 8 -2.17 -14.48 -5.23
C ARG A 8 -3.54 -14.63 -5.88
N PHE A 9 -3.84 -15.81 -6.40
CA PHE A 9 -5.20 -16.09 -6.89
C PHE A 9 -6.20 -16.28 -5.74
N GLY A 10 -5.78 -16.95 -4.67
CA GLY A 10 -6.59 -17.23 -3.48
C GLY A 10 -6.81 -16.00 -2.60
N SER A 11 -7.86 -15.23 -2.88
CA SER A 11 -8.34 -14.15 -2.02
C SER A 11 -9.69 -14.53 -1.42
N THR A 12 -9.80 -14.53 -0.09
CA THR A 12 -10.99 -14.99 0.64
C THR A 12 -12.16 -14.03 0.55
N ARG A 13 -11.89 -12.72 0.64
CA ARG A 13 -12.93 -11.66 0.60
C ARG A 13 -13.38 -11.32 -0.82
N LEU A 14 -12.51 -11.53 -1.81
CA LEU A 14 -12.80 -11.29 -3.22
C LEU A 14 -12.05 -12.32 -4.07
N PRO A 15 -12.66 -13.47 -4.41
CA PRO A 15 -12.02 -14.50 -5.23
C PRO A 15 -11.54 -13.95 -6.58
N GLY A 16 -10.31 -14.30 -6.98
CA GLY A 16 -9.73 -13.82 -8.23
C GLY A 16 -9.45 -12.31 -8.26
N LYS A 17 -9.36 -11.64 -7.10
CA LYS A 17 -9.14 -10.20 -6.94
C LYS A 17 -8.16 -9.58 -7.94
N ALA A 18 -6.96 -10.16 -8.08
CA ALA A 18 -5.92 -9.67 -8.97
C ALA A 18 -6.34 -9.62 -10.46
N LEU A 19 -7.26 -10.50 -10.88
CA LEU A 19 -7.80 -10.58 -12.23
C LEU A 19 -9.14 -9.86 -12.39
N ALA A 20 -9.69 -9.30 -11.31
CA ALA A 20 -10.96 -8.59 -11.38
C ALA A 20 -10.86 -7.41 -12.36
N ASP A 21 -11.85 -7.30 -13.24
CA ASP A 21 -11.87 -6.27 -14.27
C ASP A 21 -12.12 -4.88 -13.67
N ILE A 22 -11.28 -3.91 -14.07
CA ILE A 22 -11.46 -2.49 -13.81
C ILE A 22 -11.37 -1.79 -15.17
N HIS A 23 -12.53 -1.54 -15.79
CA HIS A 23 -12.65 -0.88 -17.10
C HIS A 23 -11.85 -1.56 -18.20
N GLY A 24 -12.07 -2.87 -18.39
CA GLY A 24 -11.47 -3.65 -19.48
C GLY A 24 -10.01 -4.08 -19.22
N GLN A 25 -9.48 -3.86 -18.03
CA GLN A 25 -8.14 -4.33 -17.64
C GLN A 25 -8.19 -5.02 -16.28
N PRO A 26 -7.46 -6.15 -16.12
CA PRO A 26 -7.26 -6.78 -14.82
C PRO A 26 -6.67 -5.81 -13.79
N MET A 27 -7.10 -5.90 -12.54
CA MET A 27 -6.58 -5.08 -11.43
C MET A 27 -5.04 -5.10 -11.37
N ILE A 28 -4.41 -6.28 -11.51
CA ILE A 28 -2.95 -6.39 -11.49
C ILE A 28 -2.27 -5.58 -12.59
N ALA A 29 -2.89 -5.49 -13.78
CA ALA A 29 -2.37 -4.68 -14.88
C ALA A 29 -2.45 -3.18 -14.55
N ARG A 30 -3.52 -2.73 -13.87
CA ARG A 30 -3.65 -1.35 -13.39
C ARG A 30 -2.56 -1.00 -12.37
N VAL A 31 -2.26 -1.90 -11.44
CA VAL A 31 -1.19 -1.70 -10.43
C VAL A 31 0.18 -1.64 -11.09
N VAL A 32 0.47 -2.55 -12.04
CA VAL A 32 1.72 -2.52 -12.82
C VAL A 32 1.90 -1.20 -13.54
N GLN A 33 0.88 -0.73 -14.27
CA GLN A 33 0.91 0.57 -14.94
C GLN A 33 1.10 1.71 -13.94
N ALA A 34 0.45 1.67 -12.78
CA ALA A 34 0.60 2.68 -11.76
C ALA A 34 2.02 2.75 -11.19
N ALA A 35 2.67 1.61 -10.98
CA ALA A 35 4.05 1.54 -10.55
C ALA A 35 5.02 2.08 -11.62
N LEU A 36 4.81 1.72 -12.90
CA LEU A 36 5.61 2.18 -14.04
C LEU A 36 5.51 3.68 -14.31
N ARG A 37 4.45 4.36 -13.83
CA ARG A 37 4.37 5.83 -13.90
C ARG A 37 5.37 6.54 -13.00
N SER A 38 6.00 5.84 -12.06
CA SER A 38 7.01 6.45 -11.20
C SER A 38 8.34 6.56 -11.97
N ALA A 39 8.85 7.77 -12.16
CA ALA A 39 10.01 8.06 -13.01
C ALA A 39 11.31 7.31 -12.62
N GLN A 40 11.40 6.79 -11.39
CA GLN A 40 12.57 6.05 -10.90
C GLN A 40 12.45 4.53 -11.16
N VAL A 41 11.32 4.06 -11.68
CA VAL A 41 11.01 2.64 -11.85
C VAL A 41 11.26 2.25 -13.30
N GLU A 42 12.34 1.50 -13.52
CA GLU A 42 12.69 0.96 -14.84
C GLU A 42 12.03 -0.39 -15.10
N HIS A 43 11.93 -1.22 -14.06
CA HIS A 43 11.40 -2.58 -14.14
C HIS A 43 10.50 -2.89 -12.94
N VAL A 44 9.38 -3.55 -13.21
CA VAL A 44 8.41 -4.03 -12.23
C VAL A 44 8.33 -5.55 -12.33
N PHE A 45 8.33 -6.22 -11.19
CA PHE A 45 8.12 -7.65 -11.08
C PHE A 45 6.78 -7.94 -10.43
N VAL A 46 6.03 -8.92 -10.95
CA VAL A 46 4.83 -9.46 -10.29
C VAL A 46 5.16 -10.84 -9.76
N ALA A 47 5.12 -11.00 -8.45
CA ALA A 47 5.33 -12.28 -7.78
C ALA A 47 3.99 -12.97 -7.57
N THR A 48 3.77 -14.12 -8.21
CA THR A 48 2.45 -14.78 -8.20
C THR A 48 2.55 -16.30 -8.16
N ASP A 49 1.48 -16.97 -7.74
CA ASP A 49 1.32 -18.42 -7.79
C ASP A 49 0.50 -18.90 -9.00
N HIS A 50 0.03 -17.98 -9.85
CA HIS A 50 -0.98 -18.30 -10.85
C HIS A 50 -0.62 -17.82 -12.26
N ALA A 51 -0.65 -18.74 -13.23
CA ALA A 51 -0.26 -18.48 -14.61
C ALA A 51 -1.07 -17.35 -15.28
N ALA A 52 -2.38 -17.27 -15.02
CA ALA A 52 -3.19 -16.20 -15.60
C ALA A 52 -2.84 -14.80 -15.06
N ILE A 53 -2.40 -14.70 -13.79
CA ILE A 53 -1.92 -13.43 -13.20
C ILE A 53 -0.58 -13.07 -13.83
N ALA A 54 0.33 -14.04 -13.97
CA ALA A 54 1.61 -13.85 -14.65
C ALA A 54 1.42 -13.31 -16.07
N ALA A 55 0.57 -13.95 -16.87
CA ALA A 55 0.29 -13.52 -18.24
C ALA A 55 -0.35 -12.12 -18.31
N ALA A 56 -1.20 -11.76 -17.34
CA ALA A 56 -1.78 -10.42 -17.26
C ALA A 56 -0.74 -9.35 -16.90
N ALA A 57 0.19 -9.67 -16.00
CA ALA A 57 1.30 -8.80 -15.62
C ALA A 57 2.28 -8.56 -16.78
N GLU A 58 2.63 -9.61 -17.51
CA GLU A 58 3.52 -9.54 -18.68
C GLU A 58 2.94 -8.66 -19.79
N ARG A 59 1.65 -8.83 -20.10
CA ARG A 59 0.95 -7.95 -21.05
C ARG A 59 0.91 -6.48 -20.60
N ALA A 60 1.02 -6.22 -19.30
CA ALA A 60 1.04 -4.87 -18.73
C ALA A 60 2.45 -4.26 -18.66
N GLY A 61 3.51 -4.99 -19.06
CA GLY A 61 4.89 -4.52 -19.09
C GLY A 61 5.72 -4.85 -17.85
N ALA A 62 5.24 -5.75 -16.97
CA ALA A 62 6.03 -6.29 -15.86
C ALA A 62 6.65 -7.65 -16.23
N SER A 63 7.68 -8.07 -15.49
CA SER A 63 8.14 -9.46 -15.52
C SER A 63 7.40 -10.28 -14.46
N ALA A 64 6.94 -11.48 -14.78
CA ALA A 64 6.33 -12.36 -13.80
C ALA A 64 7.37 -13.29 -13.14
N VAL A 65 7.20 -13.53 -11.84
CA VAL A 65 7.99 -14.50 -11.07
C VAL A 65 7.03 -15.47 -10.40
N LEU A 66 7.08 -16.73 -10.80
CA LEU A 66 6.28 -17.77 -10.17
C LEU A 66 6.86 -18.10 -8.79
N THR A 67 5.98 -18.11 -7.80
CA THR A 67 6.31 -18.29 -6.39
C THR A 67 5.42 -19.37 -5.79
N ASP A 68 5.90 -20.02 -4.75
CA ASP A 68 5.20 -21.09 -4.07
C ASP A 68 3.81 -20.61 -3.56
N PRO A 69 2.70 -21.30 -3.90
CA PRO A 69 1.37 -20.98 -3.39
C PRO A 69 1.25 -21.10 -1.86
N ALA A 70 2.12 -21.86 -1.20
CA ALA A 70 2.10 -22.06 0.25
C ALA A 70 2.75 -20.92 1.05
N LEU A 71 3.28 -19.88 0.40
CA LEU A 71 3.88 -18.74 1.11
C LEU A 71 2.84 -18.01 1.96
N PRO A 72 3.14 -17.73 3.24
CA PRO A 72 2.13 -17.32 4.22
C PRO A 72 1.64 -15.88 4.00
N SER A 73 2.48 -15.00 3.46
CA SER A 73 2.17 -13.58 3.27
C SER A 73 2.60 -13.03 1.90
N GLY A 74 2.13 -11.83 1.58
CA GLY A 74 2.61 -11.09 0.42
C GLY A 74 4.09 -10.70 0.56
N THR A 75 4.55 -10.41 1.78
CA THR A 75 5.96 -10.04 2.04
C THR A 75 6.90 -11.23 1.86
N ASP A 76 6.50 -12.43 2.32
CA ASP A 76 7.21 -13.69 2.06
C ASP A 76 7.32 -13.97 0.57
N ARG A 77 6.23 -13.73 -0.17
CA ARG A 77 6.21 -13.85 -1.63
C ARG A 77 7.17 -12.90 -2.32
N VAL A 78 7.25 -11.65 -1.86
CA VAL A 78 8.24 -10.68 -2.35
C VAL A 78 9.66 -11.17 -2.06
N ALA A 79 9.95 -11.63 -0.85
CA ALA A 79 11.27 -12.15 -0.51
C ALA A 79 11.67 -13.37 -1.35
N ALA A 80 10.74 -14.30 -1.58
CA ALA A 80 10.97 -15.46 -2.46
C ALA A 80 11.27 -15.03 -3.90
N ALA A 81 10.50 -14.08 -4.45
CA ALA A 81 10.75 -13.56 -5.79
C ALA A 81 12.09 -12.84 -5.88
N VAL A 82 12.47 -12.02 -4.90
CA VAL A 82 13.77 -11.33 -4.87
C VAL A 82 14.94 -12.31 -4.87
N ARG A 83 14.82 -13.46 -4.19
CA ARG A 83 15.85 -14.51 -4.25
C ARG A 83 15.99 -15.11 -5.65
N GLN A 84 14.88 -15.34 -6.35
CA GLN A 84 14.89 -15.87 -7.72
C GLN A 84 15.41 -14.84 -8.75
N ILE A 85 15.01 -13.58 -8.62
CA ILE A 85 15.48 -12.47 -9.48
C ILE A 85 17.00 -12.28 -9.35
N GLY A 86 17.53 -12.47 -8.14
CA GLY A 86 18.95 -12.26 -7.87
C GLY A 86 19.34 -10.78 -7.79
N GLY A 87 20.61 -10.48 -8.12
CA GLY A 87 21.18 -9.14 -8.06
C GLY A 87 21.43 -8.61 -6.63
N ASP A 88 21.93 -7.37 -6.57
CA ASP A 88 22.42 -6.70 -5.35
C ASP A 88 21.67 -5.41 -5.02
N ALA A 89 20.52 -5.19 -5.67
CA ALA A 89 19.71 -3.99 -5.46
C ALA A 89 19.44 -3.75 -3.95
N PRO A 90 19.87 -2.60 -3.39
CA PRO A 90 19.89 -2.39 -1.94
C PRO A 90 18.51 -2.17 -1.33
N PHE A 91 17.55 -1.75 -2.17
CA PHE A 91 16.17 -1.50 -1.77
C PHE A 91 15.20 -2.38 -2.56
N VAL A 92 14.25 -2.97 -1.83
CA VAL A 92 13.13 -3.74 -2.37
C VAL A 92 11.83 -3.04 -1.97
N LEU A 93 10.99 -2.73 -2.95
CA LEU A 93 9.69 -2.13 -2.77
C LEU A 93 8.63 -3.21 -2.92
N ASN A 94 7.84 -3.41 -1.86
CA ASN A 94 6.64 -4.23 -1.84
C ASN A 94 5.43 -3.32 -2.10
N VAL A 95 4.91 -3.37 -3.33
CA VAL A 95 3.72 -2.62 -3.76
C VAL A 95 2.53 -3.57 -3.80
N GLN A 96 1.49 -3.33 -3.00
CA GLN A 96 0.37 -4.28 -2.93
C GLN A 96 -0.38 -4.39 -4.26
N GLY A 97 -0.77 -5.61 -4.62
CA GLY A 97 -1.49 -5.92 -5.86
C GLY A 97 -2.95 -5.45 -5.91
N ASP A 98 -3.41 -4.74 -4.89
CA ASP A 98 -4.77 -4.22 -4.72
C ASP A 98 -4.85 -2.69 -4.62
N GLU A 99 -3.76 -1.99 -4.96
CA GLU A 99 -3.66 -0.52 -4.97
C GLU A 99 -3.58 0.03 -6.42
N PRO A 100 -4.62 -0.10 -7.26
CA PRO A 100 -4.56 0.26 -8.69
C PRO A 100 -4.43 1.77 -8.94
N LEU A 101 -4.69 2.60 -7.93
CA LEU A 101 -4.52 4.06 -7.95
C LEU A 101 -3.29 4.50 -7.15
N LEU A 102 -2.24 3.69 -7.11
CA LEU A 102 -0.97 4.06 -6.48
C LEU A 102 -0.50 5.44 -6.99
N PRO A 103 -0.31 6.44 -6.10
CA PRO A 103 0.16 7.75 -6.50
C PRO A 103 1.54 7.67 -7.18
N PRO A 104 1.80 8.38 -8.29
CA PRO A 104 3.08 8.30 -8.99
C PRO A 104 4.31 8.63 -8.13
N CYS A 105 4.12 9.48 -7.11
CA CYS A 105 5.17 9.85 -6.16
C CYS A 105 5.41 8.82 -5.05
N ALA A 106 4.53 7.83 -4.87
CA ALA A 106 4.56 6.92 -3.73
C ALA A 106 5.90 6.17 -3.61
N ILE A 107 6.33 5.52 -4.69
CA ILE A 107 7.59 4.75 -4.72
C ILE A 107 8.78 5.69 -4.45
N ALA A 108 8.84 6.83 -5.13
CA ALA A 108 9.89 7.82 -4.94
C ALA A 108 9.98 8.31 -3.48
N ARG A 109 8.85 8.52 -2.82
CA ARG A 109 8.78 8.98 -1.42
C ARG A 109 9.27 7.92 -0.44
N VAL A 110 8.92 6.65 -0.63
CA VAL A 110 9.42 5.54 0.19
C VAL A 110 10.94 5.40 0.06
N VAL A 111 11.45 5.44 -1.17
CA VAL A 111 12.90 5.36 -1.42
C VAL A 111 13.64 6.54 -0.82
N ALA A 112 13.10 7.75 -0.94
CA ALA A 112 13.68 8.94 -0.32
C ALA A 112 13.76 8.81 1.21
N ALA A 113 12.72 8.26 1.85
CA ALA A 113 12.72 8.01 3.29
C ALA A 113 13.81 7.03 3.73
N LEU A 114 13.99 5.92 3.01
CA LEU A 114 15.07 4.95 3.27
C LEU A 114 16.47 5.56 3.09
N ARG A 115 16.63 6.46 2.11
CA ARG A 115 17.91 7.14 1.87
C ARG A 115 18.22 8.19 2.93
N ALA A 116 17.21 8.92 3.38
CA ALA A 116 17.35 9.97 4.38
C ALA A 116 17.64 9.41 5.78
N ASP A 117 17.15 8.20 6.10
CA ASP A 117 17.39 7.55 7.38
C ASP A 117 18.23 6.28 7.24
N ALA A 118 19.54 6.41 7.48
CA ALA A 118 20.47 5.29 7.47
C ALA A 118 20.13 4.21 8.52
N GLY A 119 19.45 4.59 9.60
CA GLY A 119 19.04 3.69 10.67
C GLY A 119 17.67 3.04 10.46
N ALA A 120 16.96 3.37 9.38
CA ALA A 120 15.68 2.73 9.04
C ALA A 120 15.91 1.40 8.30
N ASP A 121 15.29 0.33 8.78
CA ASP A 121 15.30 -0.99 8.13
C ASP A 121 14.29 -1.07 6.99
N MET A 122 13.14 -0.40 7.18
CA MET A 122 12.06 -0.29 6.21
C MET A 122 11.46 1.11 6.23
N ALA A 123 10.67 1.41 5.20
CA ALA A 123 9.89 2.63 5.11
C ALA A 123 8.49 2.34 4.56
N THR A 124 7.54 3.19 4.91
CA THR A 124 6.17 3.15 4.41
C THR A 124 5.65 4.57 4.13
N LEU A 125 4.40 4.71 3.71
CA LEU A 125 3.75 5.99 3.49
C LEU A 125 2.63 6.26 4.48
N SER A 126 2.31 7.53 4.62
CA SER A 126 1.13 7.99 5.33
C SER A 126 0.49 9.21 4.68
N SER A 127 -0.83 9.28 4.78
CA SER A 127 -1.62 10.48 4.44
C SER A 127 -2.17 11.14 5.72
N PRO A 128 -2.66 12.39 5.64
CA PRO A 128 -3.37 12.98 6.75
C PRO A 128 -4.55 12.08 7.14
N LEU A 129 -4.81 11.97 8.45
CA LEU A 129 -5.98 11.28 8.95
C LEU A 129 -7.19 12.21 8.81
N THR A 130 -8.32 11.69 8.34
CA THR A 130 -9.59 12.44 8.30
C THR A 130 -10.52 12.00 9.43
N ARG A 131 -11.57 12.78 9.73
CA ARG A 131 -12.58 12.38 10.73
C ARG A 131 -13.22 11.02 10.41
N ALA A 132 -13.42 10.70 9.13
CA ALA A 132 -13.96 9.40 8.72
C ALA A 132 -13.01 8.23 9.03
N ASP A 133 -11.70 8.47 9.07
CA ASP A 133 -10.70 7.42 9.31
C ASP A 133 -10.53 7.08 10.81
N VAL A 134 -10.98 7.96 11.71
CA VAL A 134 -10.72 7.82 13.16
C VAL A 134 -11.22 6.48 13.69
N LEU A 135 -12.48 6.15 13.43
CA LEU A 135 -13.12 4.94 13.95
C LEU A 135 -13.16 3.79 12.96
N ASP A 136 -12.86 4.00 11.67
CA ASP A 136 -12.81 2.92 10.67
C ASP A 136 -11.61 1.98 10.96
N PRO A 137 -11.84 0.71 11.36
CA PRO A 137 -10.76 -0.24 11.67
C PRO A 137 -10.03 -0.74 10.41
N ASN A 138 -10.58 -0.49 9.22
CA ASN A 138 -9.91 -0.76 7.94
C ASN A 138 -8.95 0.36 7.55
N ARG A 139 -9.02 1.51 8.24
CA ARG A 139 -8.08 2.61 8.11
C ARG A 139 -7.07 2.52 9.24
N VAL A 140 -5.93 1.90 8.98
CA VAL A 140 -4.87 1.76 9.97
C VAL A 140 -4.30 3.13 10.31
N LYS A 141 -4.21 3.43 11.60
CA LYS A 141 -3.55 4.62 12.13
C LYS A 141 -2.08 4.29 12.39
N VAL A 142 -1.20 5.25 12.12
CA VAL A 142 0.20 5.23 12.52
C VAL A 142 0.50 6.47 13.36
N VAL A 143 1.14 6.26 14.50
CA VAL A 143 1.72 7.34 15.29
C VAL A 143 3.21 7.44 14.98
N VAL A 144 3.70 8.67 14.79
CA VAL A 144 5.08 8.92 14.35
C VAL A 144 5.83 9.81 15.33
N SER A 145 7.13 9.61 15.40
CA SER A 145 8.05 10.50 16.12
C SER A 145 8.28 11.82 15.35
N PRO A 146 8.91 12.84 15.97
CA PRO A 146 9.25 14.08 15.27
C PRO A 146 10.11 13.88 14.02
N VAL A 147 10.95 12.84 14.02
CA VAL A 147 11.82 12.45 12.89
C VAL A 147 11.15 11.48 11.91
N MET A 148 9.81 11.32 11.98
CA MET A 148 9.03 10.48 11.09
C MET A 148 9.40 9.00 11.12
N ARG A 149 9.76 8.47 12.29
CA ARG A 149 9.75 7.02 12.53
C ARG A 149 8.42 6.59 13.11
N ALA A 150 7.89 5.46 12.67
CA ALA A 150 6.70 4.88 13.27
C ALA A 150 7.01 4.50 14.73
N LEU A 151 6.14 4.92 15.64
CA LEU A 151 6.15 4.51 17.03
C LEU A 151 5.21 3.31 17.25
N TYR A 152 4.05 3.31 16.58
CA TYR A 152 3.07 2.23 16.66
C TYR A 152 2.06 2.31 15.50
N PHE A 153 1.47 1.17 15.14
CA PHE A 153 0.35 1.06 14.20
C PHE A 153 -0.84 0.42 14.92
N SER A 154 -2.06 0.86 14.63
CA SER A 154 -3.25 0.26 15.20
C SER A 154 -4.49 0.49 14.35
N ARG A 155 -5.45 -0.43 14.44
CA ARG A 155 -6.82 -0.21 13.96
C ARG A 155 -7.61 0.69 14.92
N ALA A 156 -7.20 0.77 16.18
CA ALA A 156 -7.77 1.68 17.18
C ALA A 156 -7.42 3.15 16.89
N PRO A 157 -8.21 4.12 17.40
CA PRO A 157 -7.97 5.56 17.21
C PRO A 157 -6.78 6.06 18.08
N ILE A 158 -5.56 5.78 17.65
CA ILE A 158 -4.32 6.16 18.36
C ILE A 158 -3.78 7.53 17.91
N GLY A 159 -3.25 8.30 18.87
CA GLY A 159 -2.61 9.61 18.62
C GLY A 159 -3.55 10.74 18.17
N VAL A 160 -4.86 10.47 18.09
CA VAL A 160 -5.90 11.46 17.78
C VAL A 160 -6.27 12.24 19.05
N PRO A 161 -6.53 13.56 18.99
CA PRO A 161 -7.02 14.31 20.14
C PRO A 161 -8.28 13.68 20.73
N ARG A 162 -8.33 13.55 22.06
CA ARG A 162 -9.46 12.95 22.77
C ARG A 162 -10.82 13.54 22.36
N ALA A 163 -10.90 14.86 22.19
CA ALA A 163 -12.12 15.54 21.78
C ALA A 163 -12.58 15.18 20.34
N GLU A 164 -11.67 14.79 19.44
CA GLU A 164 -12.04 14.27 18.11
C GLU A 164 -12.57 12.83 18.23
N VAL A 165 -11.98 11.99 19.08
CA VAL A 165 -12.47 10.62 19.35
C VAL A 165 -13.87 10.66 19.99
N GLU A 166 -14.07 11.53 20.97
CA GLU A 166 -15.38 11.71 21.62
C GLU A 166 -16.44 12.23 20.64
N ARG A 167 -16.09 13.16 19.74
CA ARG A 167 -16.98 13.62 18.67
C ARG A 167 -17.29 12.54 17.64
N ALA A 168 -16.29 11.74 17.25
CA ALA A 168 -16.46 10.61 16.35
C ALA A 168 -17.44 9.59 16.93
N THR A 169 -17.25 9.20 18.19
CA THR A 169 -18.11 8.20 18.84
C THR A 169 -19.52 8.72 19.13
N ARG A 170 -19.70 10.02 19.39
CA ARG A 170 -21.05 10.62 19.56
C ARG A 170 -21.80 10.68 18.24
N ALA A 171 -21.15 11.11 17.17
CA ALA A 171 -21.81 11.25 15.87
C ALA A 171 -22.03 9.92 15.14
N GLU A 172 -21.45 8.79 15.57
CA GLU A 172 -21.94 7.48 15.14
C GLU A 172 -23.29 7.11 15.77
N ARG A 173 -23.66 7.76 16.89
CA ARG A 173 -24.97 7.56 17.56
C ARG A 173 -26.07 8.46 17.01
N ASP A 174 -25.70 9.61 16.44
CA ASP A 174 -26.60 10.58 15.86
C ASP A 174 -26.38 10.57 14.33
N GLU A 175 -27.33 10.08 13.52
CA GLU A 175 -27.21 9.84 12.05
C GLU A 175 -26.96 11.10 11.17
N GLU A 176 -26.52 12.22 11.75
CA GLU A 176 -26.27 13.49 11.06
C GLU A 176 -24.77 13.75 10.86
N ARG A 177 -24.22 13.32 9.73
CA ARG A 177 -22.95 13.88 9.22
C ARG A 177 -23.05 14.29 7.76
N GLY A 178 -22.81 15.57 7.50
CA GLY A 178 -22.59 16.09 6.15
C GLY A 178 -21.20 15.71 5.60
N PRO A 179 -21.03 15.54 4.27
CA PRO A 179 -19.79 15.07 3.64
C PRO A 179 -18.53 15.92 3.92
N LEU A 180 -18.70 17.24 4.14
CA LEU A 180 -17.60 18.18 4.38
C LEU A 180 -16.90 17.95 5.73
N GLU A 181 -17.65 17.53 6.75
CA GLU A 181 -17.06 17.25 8.06
C GLU A 181 -16.28 15.94 8.07
N ALA A 182 -16.68 14.96 7.25
CA ALA A 182 -16.05 13.65 7.20
C ALA A 182 -14.59 13.70 6.73
N ASN A 183 -14.28 14.61 5.79
CA ASN A 183 -12.95 14.75 5.19
C ASN A 183 -12.04 15.75 5.92
N ALA A 184 -12.51 16.38 7.01
CA ALA A 184 -11.69 17.31 7.78
C ALA A 184 -10.46 16.59 8.39
N PRO A 185 -9.23 17.13 8.22
CA PRO A 185 -8.04 16.52 8.76
C PRO A 185 -8.02 16.57 10.30
N VAL A 186 -7.52 15.50 10.92
CA VAL A 186 -7.39 15.33 12.38
C VAL A 186 -6.04 14.71 12.73
N GLY A 187 -5.65 14.74 14.01
CA GLY A 187 -4.43 14.06 14.50
C GLY A 187 -3.11 14.82 14.28
N GLY A 188 -3.14 15.95 13.57
CA GLY A 188 -1.96 16.76 13.28
C GLY A 188 -0.87 15.96 12.55
N ARG A 189 0.40 16.25 12.83
CA ARG A 189 1.52 15.51 12.22
C ARG A 189 1.81 14.17 12.92
N ALA A 190 1.41 14.03 14.18
CA ALA A 190 1.76 12.89 15.03
C ALA A 190 0.90 11.64 14.75
N ALA A 191 -0.37 11.80 14.37
CA ALA A 191 -1.24 10.69 14.02
C ALA A 191 -1.69 10.78 12.56
N ARG A 192 -1.45 9.71 11.81
CA ARG A 192 -1.63 9.68 10.37
C ARG A 192 -2.32 8.40 9.92
N ARG A 193 -2.89 8.43 8.73
CA ARG A 193 -3.40 7.22 8.06
C ARG A 193 -2.22 6.50 7.41
N HIS A 194 -2.01 5.24 7.76
CA HIS A 194 -1.01 4.36 7.14
C HIS A 194 -1.47 3.87 5.76
N LEU A 195 -0.51 3.68 4.85
CA LEU A 195 -0.73 3.18 3.49
C LEU A 195 0.18 1.97 3.22
N GLY A 196 -0.40 0.88 2.73
CA GLY A 196 0.22 -0.46 2.68
C GLY A 196 1.38 -0.67 1.71
N ILE A 197 2.04 0.37 1.22
CA ILE A 197 3.28 0.25 0.46
C ILE A 197 4.48 0.22 1.41
N TYR A 198 5.43 -0.68 1.15
CA TYR A 198 6.64 -0.78 1.93
C TYR A 198 7.88 -0.77 1.06
N GLY A 199 8.93 -0.14 1.55
CA GLY A 199 10.28 -0.29 1.06
C GLY A 199 11.13 -0.91 2.14
N PHE A 200 11.99 -1.84 1.78
CA PHE A 200 12.90 -2.51 2.67
C PHE A 200 14.33 -2.27 2.21
N ARG A 201 15.25 -2.16 3.15
CA ARG A 201 16.63 -2.58 2.88
C ARG A 201 16.61 -4.08 2.58
N ARG A 202 17.36 -4.53 1.57
CA ARG A 202 17.34 -5.91 1.10
C ARG A 202 17.56 -6.92 2.24
N GLU A 203 18.55 -6.68 3.08
CA GLU A 203 18.86 -7.54 4.23
C GLU A 203 17.75 -7.53 5.29
N ALA A 204 17.16 -6.36 5.54
CA ALA A 204 16.04 -6.21 6.46
C ALA A 204 14.81 -7.00 6.00
N LEU A 205 14.51 -7.04 4.69
CA LEU A 205 13.45 -7.88 4.14
C LEU A 205 13.70 -9.35 4.46
N PHE A 206 14.91 -9.85 4.20
CA PHE A 206 15.23 -11.26 4.44
C PHE A 206 15.21 -11.63 5.92
N ARG A 207 15.66 -10.72 6.80
CA ARG A 207 15.56 -10.89 8.24
C ARG A 207 14.09 -10.90 8.69
N PHE A 208 13.27 -9.98 8.18
CA PHE A 208 11.85 -9.85 8.54
C PHE A 208 11.05 -11.11 8.23
N VAL A 209 11.19 -11.69 7.04
CA VAL A 209 10.44 -12.90 6.65
C VAL A 209 10.89 -14.18 7.37
N GLN A 210 12.01 -14.13 8.10
CA GLN A 210 12.45 -15.23 8.96
C GLN A 210 11.88 -15.14 10.39
N MET A 211 11.28 -14.00 10.76
CA MET A 211 10.73 -13.80 12.09
C MET A 211 9.38 -14.51 12.23
N PRO A 212 9.13 -15.22 13.36
CA PRO A 212 7.81 -15.76 13.63
C PRO A 212 6.79 -14.62 13.82
N PRO A 213 5.49 -14.89 13.59
CA PRO A 213 4.45 -13.93 13.89
C PRO A 213 4.52 -13.45 15.33
N SER A 214 4.38 -12.15 15.52
CA SER A 214 4.52 -11.50 16.84
C SER A 214 3.16 -11.33 17.54
N PRO A 215 3.11 -11.23 18.89
CA PRO A 215 1.84 -11.05 19.60
C PRO A 215 1.01 -9.85 19.12
N LEU A 216 1.62 -8.70 18.85
CA LEU A 216 0.88 -7.51 18.39
C LEU A 216 0.42 -7.65 16.94
N GLU A 217 1.25 -8.25 16.08
CA GLU A 217 0.82 -8.59 14.71
C GLU A 217 -0.43 -9.47 14.72
N LEU A 218 -0.48 -10.50 15.56
CA LEU A 218 -1.62 -11.41 15.64
C LEU A 218 -2.86 -10.69 16.21
N ALA A 219 -2.68 -9.83 17.22
CA ALA A 219 -3.77 -9.09 17.85
C ALA A 219 -4.42 -8.06 16.90
N GLU A 220 -3.61 -7.35 16.11
CA GLU A 220 -4.10 -6.29 15.21
C GLU A 220 -4.29 -6.77 13.76
N GLY A 221 -3.75 -7.94 13.39
CA GLY A 221 -3.66 -8.39 12.01
C GLY A 221 -2.83 -7.43 11.15
N LEU A 222 -1.66 -7.01 11.66
CA LEU A 222 -0.77 -6.01 11.04
C LEU A 222 0.70 -6.48 11.09
N GLU A 223 1.21 -7.00 9.98
CA GLU A 223 2.56 -7.59 9.90
C GLU A 223 3.70 -6.64 10.27
N GLN A 224 3.53 -5.33 10.05
CA GLN A 224 4.55 -4.34 10.39
C GLN A 224 4.78 -4.18 11.90
N LEU A 225 3.86 -4.66 12.75
CA LEU A 225 4.08 -4.69 14.20
C LEU A 225 5.16 -5.70 14.60
N ARG A 226 5.32 -6.79 13.85
CA ARG A 226 6.44 -7.74 14.02
C ARG A 226 7.80 -7.07 13.86
N ALA A 227 7.91 -6.16 12.89
CA ALA A 227 9.13 -5.39 12.69
C ALA A 227 9.42 -4.50 13.90
N LEU A 228 8.40 -3.79 14.42
CA LEU A 228 8.56 -2.95 15.61
C LEU A 228 8.91 -3.76 16.86
N GLU A 229 8.25 -4.90 17.11
CA GLU A 229 8.55 -5.79 18.24
C GLU A 229 9.97 -6.38 18.17
N ALA A 230 10.47 -6.63 16.95
CA ALA A 230 11.84 -7.07 16.72
C ALA A 230 12.89 -5.94 16.80
N GLY A 231 12.48 -4.72 17.15
CA GLY A 231 13.36 -3.55 17.26
C GLY A 231 13.79 -2.96 15.91
N MET A 232 13.11 -3.30 14.82
CA MET A 232 13.38 -2.70 13.51
C MET A 232 12.77 -1.29 13.44
N HIS A 233 13.46 -0.41 12.73
CA HIS A 233 12.99 0.96 12.53
C HIS A 233 12.24 1.12 11.21
N ILE A 234 11.09 1.80 11.27
CA ILE A 234 10.23 2.06 10.12
C ILE A 234 10.15 3.56 9.88
N ALA A 235 10.75 4.05 8.81
CA ALA A 235 10.58 5.43 8.37
C ALA A 235 9.20 5.63 7.72
N VAL A 236 8.57 6.78 7.92
CA VAL A 236 7.24 7.07 7.41
C VAL A 236 7.29 8.32 6.54
N ALA A 237 7.14 8.16 5.23
CA ALA A 237 7.09 9.29 4.31
C ALA A 237 5.65 9.83 4.19
N GLU A 238 5.53 11.14 4.03
CA GLU A 238 4.23 11.82 3.91
C GLU A 238 3.82 12.00 2.44
N ILE A 239 2.54 11.76 2.16
CA ILE A 239 1.87 12.17 0.91
C ILE A 239 0.57 12.93 1.23
N GLY A 240 0.06 13.70 0.26
CA GLY A 240 -1.10 14.58 0.46
C GLY A 240 -2.42 13.84 0.62
N SER A 241 -2.64 12.79 -0.17
CA SER A 241 -3.85 11.96 -0.12
C SER A 241 -3.55 10.57 -0.66
N ALA A 242 -4.44 9.63 -0.35
CA ALA A 242 -4.41 8.29 -0.90
C ALA A 242 -5.82 7.73 -1.07
N HIS A 243 -6.00 7.04 -2.19
CA HIS A 243 -7.20 6.29 -2.50
C HIS A 243 -7.37 5.09 -1.57
N ARG A 244 -8.53 4.45 -1.62
CA ARG A 244 -8.79 3.20 -0.90
C ARG A 244 -8.34 2.04 -1.81
N GLY A 245 -7.55 1.10 -1.28
CA GLY A 245 -7.26 -0.15 -1.96
C GLY A 245 -8.50 -1.04 -2.11
N VAL A 246 -8.42 -2.08 -2.92
CA VAL A 246 -9.56 -2.98 -3.17
C VAL A 246 -9.45 -4.23 -2.29
N ASP A 247 -10.38 -4.44 -1.37
CA ASP A 247 -10.40 -5.64 -0.52
C ASP A 247 -11.70 -6.43 -0.59
N THR A 248 -12.79 -5.72 -0.89
CA THR A 248 -14.16 -6.24 -0.97
C THR A 248 -14.77 -5.95 -2.34
N MET A 249 -15.96 -6.50 -2.60
CA MET A 249 -16.71 -6.17 -3.81
C MET A 249 -17.11 -4.69 -3.83
N ASP A 250 -17.47 -4.10 -2.68
CA ASP A 250 -17.85 -2.69 -2.59
C ASP A 250 -16.67 -1.78 -2.93
N ASP A 251 -15.47 -2.12 -2.46
CA ASP A 251 -14.25 -1.40 -2.85
C ASP A 251 -14.00 -1.50 -4.36
N LEU A 252 -14.24 -2.67 -4.96
CA LEU A 252 -14.08 -2.86 -6.40
C LEU A 252 -15.09 -2.02 -7.20
N VAL A 253 -16.34 -1.94 -6.74
CA VAL A 253 -17.38 -1.09 -7.35
C VAL A 253 -16.99 0.38 -7.23
N ALA A 254 -16.56 0.83 -6.05
CA ALA A 254 -16.10 2.20 -5.85
C ALA A 254 -14.88 2.52 -6.73
N MET A 255 -13.93 1.58 -6.84
CA MET A 255 -12.75 1.71 -7.70
C MET A 255 -13.13 1.80 -9.18
N ARG A 256 -14.09 1.00 -9.65
CA ARG A 256 -14.63 1.12 -11.00
C ARG A 256 -15.27 2.49 -11.23
N ALA A 257 -16.07 2.98 -10.30
CA ALA A 257 -16.67 4.32 -10.43
C ALA A 257 -15.59 5.41 -10.55
N GLU A 258 -14.53 5.33 -9.73
CA GLU A 258 -13.41 6.28 -9.74
C GLU A 258 -12.62 6.29 -11.05
N PHE A 259 -12.30 5.11 -11.60
CA PHE A 259 -11.67 5.00 -12.92
C PHE A 259 -12.59 5.48 -14.07
N GLY A 260 -13.90 5.41 -13.90
CA GLY A 260 -14.87 5.88 -14.89
C GLY A 260 -15.07 7.40 -14.86
N ALA A 261 -14.83 8.04 -13.71
CA ALA A 261 -14.94 9.48 -13.53
C ALA A 261 -13.69 10.26 -13.99
N ALA A 262 -12.53 9.60 -14.07
CA ALA A 262 -11.32 10.20 -14.61
C ALA A 262 -11.40 10.25 -16.15
N PRO A 263 -11.37 11.43 -16.80
CA PRO A 263 -11.30 11.46 -18.26
C PRO A 263 -9.99 10.79 -18.68
N PHE A 264 -10.09 9.80 -19.57
CA PHE A 264 -8.96 9.25 -20.30
C PHE A 264 -8.17 10.43 -20.90
N ALA A 265 -7.01 10.77 -20.32
CA ALA A 265 -6.01 11.59 -20.99
C ALA A 265 -5.33 10.71 -22.06
N GLY A 266 -6.11 10.33 -23.07
CA GLY A 266 -5.62 9.72 -24.31
C GLY A 266 -5.02 10.83 -25.16
N GLY A 267 -3.73 10.70 -25.49
CA GLY A 267 -3.02 11.63 -26.35
C GLY A 267 -3.72 11.81 -27.70
N GLY A 268 -4.33 12.97 -27.88
CA GLY A 268 -4.71 13.49 -29.18
C GLY A 268 -3.52 14.24 -29.77
N VAL A 269 -2.92 13.67 -30.81
CA VAL A 269 -1.99 14.38 -31.69
C VAL A 269 -2.77 15.56 -32.30
N GLY A 270 -2.44 16.77 -31.88
CA GLY A 270 -2.94 17.98 -32.51
C GLY A 270 -2.30 18.14 -33.87
N ASN A 271 -3.03 17.80 -34.93
CA ASN A 271 -2.76 18.32 -36.26
C ASN A 271 -3.10 19.81 -36.25
N GLY A 272 -2.07 20.67 -36.26
CA GLY A 272 -2.23 22.09 -36.57
C GLY A 272 -2.52 22.29 -38.07
N PRO A 273 -3.37 23.25 -38.46
CA PRO A 273 -3.62 23.52 -39.87
C PRO A 273 -2.47 24.35 -40.47
N SER A 274 -2.23 24.09 -41.75
CA SER A 274 -1.38 24.84 -42.67
C SER A 274 -1.77 26.31 -42.81
#